data_AF-A0A7L8AE87-F1
#
_entry.id   AF-A0A7L8AE87-F1
#
_cell.length_a   1.000
_cell.length_b   1.000
_cell.length_c   1.000
_cell.angle_alpha   90.00
_cell.angle_beta   90.00
_cell.angle_gamma   90.00
#
_symmetry.space_group_name_H-M   'P 1'
#
loop_
_entity.id
_entity.type
_entity.pdbx_description
1 polymer ?
#
loop_
_entity_poly.entity_id
_entity_poly.type
_entity_poly.pdbx_seq_one_letter_code
_entity_poly.pdbx_strand_id
1 'polypeptide(L)'
;MSLIKLTIKGISYSQTQSGAYALVLSEMEGTRTLPIIIGAFEAQSIAIALEKEIRPPRPLTHDLFKTFSDRFSITIKEVIIHKLVDGVFFSSLVCEREGVEETIDTRTSDAIAIAVRFQAPIYTYENILDKAGIYLKIEEELAINETTDLDNNTIDIEDFESNIVKSNFSDLSVPELNEQLDKAVEDENYELAAKIRDEISKRS
;
A
#
# COMPACT_ATOMS: atom_id res chain seq x y z
N MET A 1 11.08 19.12 -7.42
CA MET A 1 10.97 17.94 -6.53
C MET A 1 11.19 16.72 -7.40
N SER A 2 12.09 15.82 -7.01
CA SER A 2 12.39 14.60 -7.76
C SER A 2 11.20 13.62 -7.67
N LEU A 3 10.81 13.07 -8.82
CA LEU A 3 9.92 11.92 -8.88
C LEU A 3 10.72 10.64 -8.65
N ILE A 4 10.19 9.75 -7.83
CA ILE A 4 10.79 8.48 -7.47
C ILE A 4 9.91 7.38 -8.02
N LYS A 5 10.53 6.46 -8.78
CA LYS A 5 9.80 5.37 -9.42
C LYS A 5 9.50 4.27 -8.41
N LEU A 6 8.26 3.79 -8.46
CA LEU A 6 7.76 2.72 -7.61
C LEU A 6 7.48 1.45 -8.41
N THR A 7 7.56 0.31 -7.74
CA THR A 7 7.16 -1.01 -8.23
C THR A 7 6.17 -1.65 -7.27
N ILE A 8 5.24 -2.46 -7.76
CA ILE A 8 4.29 -3.15 -6.89
C ILE A 8 4.99 -4.40 -6.35
N LYS A 9 5.15 -4.49 -5.03
CA LYS A 9 5.72 -5.67 -4.36
C LYS A 9 4.67 -6.74 -4.13
N GLY A 10 3.46 -6.35 -3.75
CA GLY A 10 2.36 -7.28 -3.51
C GLY A 10 1.13 -6.63 -2.89
N ILE A 11 0.12 -7.46 -2.66
CA ILE A 11 -1.14 -7.11 -1.99
C ILE A 11 -1.37 -8.16 -0.89
N SER A 12 -1.59 -7.72 0.35
CA SER A 12 -1.89 -8.61 1.49
C SER A 12 -3.20 -8.20 2.17
N TYR A 13 -3.84 -9.14 2.85
CA TYR A 13 -5.02 -8.84 3.67
C TYR A 13 -4.61 -8.01 4.90
N SER A 14 -5.42 -7.01 5.25
CA SER A 14 -5.21 -6.24 6.48
C SER A 14 -5.82 -6.97 7.66
N GLN A 15 -5.02 -7.31 8.67
CA GLN A 15 -5.52 -7.98 9.88
C GLN A 15 -6.19 -6.99 10.85
N THR A 16 -5.84 -5.71 10.77
CA THR A 16 -6.32 -4.64 11.66
C THR A 16 -7.64 -4.01 11.22
N GLN A 17 -7.96 -4.07 9.92
CA GLN A 17 -9.21 -3.54 9.37
C GLN A 17 -9.91 -4.60 8.53
N SER A 18 -10.98 -5.16 9.08
CA SER A 18 -11.77 -6.20 8.41
C SER A 18 -12.24 -5.73 7.03
N GLY A 19 -11.92 -6.51 5.99
CA GLY A 19 -12.28 -6.21 4.60
C GLY A 19 -11.35 -5.21 3.88
N ALA A 20 -10.26 -4.78 4.52
CA ALA A 20 -9.23 -3.97 3.89
C ALA A 20 -8.01 -4.81 3.48
N TYR A 21 -7.25 -4.28 2.53
CA TYR A 21 -6.02 -4.88 2.01
C TYR A 21 -4.91 -3.83 2.02
N ALA A 22 -3.67 -4.27 2.22
CA ALA A 22 -2.48 -3.44 2.09
C ALA A 22 -1.84 -3.68 0.72
N LEU A 23 -1.80 -2.64 -0.12
CA LEU A 23 -0.99 -2.58 -1.33
C LEU A 23 0.41 -2.06 -0.96
N VAL A 24 1.44 -2.84 -1.25
CA VAL A 24 2.83 -2.48 -0.92
C VAL A 24 3.56 -2.06 -2.19
N LEU A 25 3.98 -0.80 -2.24
CA LEU A 25 4.81 -0.25 -3.32
C LEU A 25 6.26 -0.13 -2.84
N SER A 26 7.24 -0.54 -3.64
CA SER A 26 8.66 -0.43 -3.34
C SER A 26 9.33 0.63 -4.19
N GLU A 27 10.21 1.42 -3.58
CA GLU A 27 11.13 2.29 -4.30
C GLU A 27 12.05 1.45 -5.19
N MET A 28 12.15 1.79 -6.49
CA MET A 28 12.86 0.95 -7.46
C MET A 28 14.38 0.88 -7.20
N GLU A 29 14.97 1.98 -6.72
CA GLU A 29 16.42 2.10 -6.45
C GLU A 29 16.71 2.35 -4.96
N GLY A 30 15.83 1.88 -4.07
CA GLY A 30 15.94 2.10 -2.63
C GLY A 30 15.34 0.98 -1.80
N THR A 31 15.39 1.14 -0.48
CA THR A 31 14.91 0.15 0.49
C THR A 31 13.58 0.53 1.13
N ARG A 32 13.03 1.70 0.75
CA ARG A 32 11.75 2.19 1.27
C ARG A 32 10.60 1.55 0.54
N THR A 33 9.53 1.32 1.29
CA THR A 33 8.24 0.86 0.77
C THR A 33 7.12 1.76 1.26
N LEU A 34 6.13 1.98 0.41
CA LEU A 34 4.96 2.79 0.68
C LEU A 34 3.74 1.86 0.79
N PRO A 35 3.25 1.59 2.02
CA PRO A 35 2.02 0.84 2.21
C PRO A 35 0.80 1.74 1.96
N ILE A 36 -0.20 1.21 1.24
CA ILE A 36 -1.45 1.92 0.93
C ILE A 36 -2.61 0.99 1.24
N ILE A 37 -3.50 1.43 2.15
CA ILE A 37 -4.70 0.66 2.48
C ILE A 37 -5.77 0.88 1.42
N ILE A 38 -6.31 -0.21 0.89
CA ILE A 38 -7.33 -0.23 -0.16
C ILE A 38 -8.45 -1.21 0.21
N GLY A 39 -9.63 -1.02 -0.38
CA GLY A 39 -10.75 -1.93 -0.19
C GLY A 39 -10.58 -3.24 -0.96
N ALA A 40 -11.41 -4.24 -0.61
CA ALA A 40 -11.40 -5.56 -1.23
C ALA A 40 -11.62 -5.53 -2.75
N PHE A 41 -12.56 -4.70 -3.23
CA PHE A 41 -12.85 -4.62 -4.67
C PHE A 41 -11.70 -3.99 -5.46
N GLU A 42 -11.06 -2.97 -4.89
CA GLU A 42 -9.86 -2.37 -5.45
C GLU A 42 -8.70 -3.37 -5.50
N ALA A 43 -8.44 -4.07 -4.39
CA ALA A 43 -7.41 -5.09 -4.28
C ALA A 43 -7.61 -6.21 -5.31
N GLN A 44 -8.84 -6.70 -5.44
CA GLN A 44 -9.19 -7.72 -6.42
C GLN A 44 -8.94 -7.24 -7.87
N SER A 45 -9.31 -6.00 -8.19
CA SER A 45 -9.09 -5.45 -9.54
C SER A 45 -7.62 -5.33 -9.90
N ILE A 46 -6.76 -4.99 -8.93
CA ILE A 46 -5.31 -4.90 -9.12
C ILE A 46 -4.70 -6.31 -9.20
N ALA A 47 -5.09 -7.22 -8.30
CA ALA A 47 -4.58 -8.59 -8.26
C ALA A 47 -4.81 -9.33 -9.59
N ILE A 48 -6.04 -9.26 -10.13
CA ILE A 48 -6.36 -9.86 -11.44
C ILE A 48 -5.50 -9.26 -12.57
N ALA A 49 -5.17 -7.97 -12.50
CA ALA A 49 -4.34 -7.32 -13.51
C ALA A 49 -2.86 -7.70 -13.40
N LEU A 50 -2.38 -7.99 -12.20
CA LEU A 50 -1.03 -8.50 -11.95
C LEU A 50 -0.88 -9.96 -12.39
N GLU A 51 -1.91 -10.76 -12.20
CA GLU A 51 -1.96 -12.17 -12.61
C GLU A 51 -2.18 -12.32 -14.11
N LYS A 52 -1.08 -12.45 -14.86
CA LYS A 52 -1.10 -12.54 -16.33
C LYS A 52 -1.93 -13.71 -16.89
N GLU A 53 -2.17 -14.75 -16.10
CA GLU A 53 -2.84 -15.99 -16.51
C GLU A 53 -4.35 -15.97 -16.27
N ILE A 54 -4.86 -15.05 -15.44
CA ILE A 54 -6.29 -14.94 -15.18
C ILE A 54 -6.91 -13.91 -16.11
N ARG A 55 -7.74 -14.38 -17.05
CA ARG A 55 -8.55 -13.49 -17.90
C ARG A 55 -10.03 -13.73 -17.65
N PRO A 56 -10.74 -12.78 -17.04
CA PRO A 56 -12.17 -12.93 -16.82
C PRO A 56 -12.94 -13.01 -18.16
N PRO A 57 -14.09 -13.73 -18.21
CA PRO A 57 -14.86 -13.90 -19.44
C PRO A 57 -15.50 -12.60 -19.95
N ARG A 58 -15.59 -11.58 -19.10
CA ARG A 58 -16.09 -10.24 -19.42
C ARG A 58 -15.10 -9.20 -18.88
N PRO A 59 -14.91 -8.07 -19.58
CA PRO A 59 -14.02 -7.01 -19.12
C PRO A 59 -14.54 -6.41 -17.81
N LEU A 60 -13.64 -6.20 -16.85
CA LEU A 60 -13.92 -5.42 -15.64
C LEU A 60 -13.84 -3.92 -15.94
N THR A 61 -14.17 -3.09 -14.95
CA THR A 61 -14.24 -1.63 -15.11
C THR A 61 -12.95 -1.02 -15.67
N HIS A 62 -11.78 -1.38 -15.13
CA HIS A 62 -10.51 -0.85 -15.60
C HIS A 62 -10.07 -1.47 -16.95
N ASP A 63 -10.55 -2.67 -17.31
CA ASP A 63 -10.34 -3.25 -18.64
C ASP A 63 -11.18 -2.53 -19.70
N LEU A 64 -12.42 -2.16 -19.34
CA LEU A 64 -13.28 -1.30 -20.15
C LEU A 64 -12.63 0.07 -20.35
N PHE A 65 -12.07 0.67 -19.30
CA PHE A 65 -11.35 1.95 -19.39
C PHE A 65 -10.13 1.86 -20.30
N LYS A 66 -9.37 0.76 -20.22
CA LYS A 66 -8.27 0.50 -21.16
C LYS A 66 -8.77 0.43 -22.61
N THR A 67 -9.76 -0.40 -22.86
CA THR A 67 -10.33 -0.56 -24.20
C THR A 67 -10.89 0.76 -24.73
N PHE A 68 -11.55 1.55 -23.89
CA PHE A 68 -12.03 2.89 -24.23
C PHE A 68 -10.87 3.79 -24.64
N SER A 69 -9.84 3.90 -23.80
CA SER A 69 -8.68 4.76 -24.04
C SER A 69 -7.96 4.37 -25.34
N ASP A 70 -7.75 3.07 -25.57
CA ASP A 70 -7.15 2.54 -26.80
C ASP A 70 -7.98 2.95 -28.05
N ARG A 71 -9.31 2.88 -27.96
CA ARG A 71 -10.23 3.25 -29.06
C ARG A 71 -10.21 4.74 -29.37
N PHE A 72 -9.99 5.59 -28.36
CA PHE A 72 -9.89 7.05 -28.52
C PHE A 72 -8.43 7.53 -28.64
N SER A 73 -7.48 6.61 -28.80
CA SER A 73 -6.05 6.90 -28.93
C SER A 73 -5.49 7.77 -27.79
N ILE A 74 -5.95 7.50 -26.57
CA ILE A 74 -5.47 8.14 -25.35
C ILE A 74 -4.35 7.26 -24.77
N THR A 75 -3.17 7.84 -24.59
CA THR A 75 -2.02 7.17 -24.00
C THR A 75 -1.93 7.52 -22.52
N ILE A 76 -1.91 6.52 -21.63
CA ILE A 76 -1.57 6.74 -20.22
C ILE A 76 -0.05 6.82 -20.09
N LYS A 77 0.46 7.97 -19.65
CA LYS A 77 1.90 8.26 -19.59
C LYS A 77 2.50 7.78 -18.28
N GLU A 78 1.87 8.14 -17.18
CA GLU A 78 2.35 7.83 -15.83
C GLU A 78 1.26 8.08 -14.78
N VAL A 79 1.49 7.53 -13.60
CA VAL A 79 0.70 7.80 -12.40
C VAL A 79 1.60 8.39 -11.34
N ILE A 80 1.15 9.45 -10.68
CA ILE A 80 1.92 10.15 -9.64
C ILE A 80 1.11 10.18 -8.35
N ILE A 81 1.64 9.59 -7.28
CA ILE A 81 1.13 9.76 -5.91
C ILE A 81 1.73 11.05 -5.36
N HIS A 82 0.92 12.10 -5.20
CA HIS A 82 1.46 13.45 -4.99
C HIS A 82 1.07 14.09 -3.66
N LYS A 83 0.12 13.51 -2.93
CA LYS A 83 -0.40 14.10 -1.69
C LYS A 83 -0.76 13.02 -0.69
N LEU A 84 -0.53 13.32 0.58
CA LEU A 84 -1.01 12.56 1.72
C LEU A 84 -1.63 13.56 2.72
N VAL A 85 -2.90 13.36 3.05
CA VAL A 85 -3.65 14.17 4.02
C VAL A 85 -4.48 13.22 4.88
N ASP A 86 -4.30 13.29 6.20
CA ASP A 86 -5.07 12.48 7.17
C ASP A 86 -5.09 10.98 6.83
N GLY A 87 -3.94 10.44 6.43
CA GLY A 87 -3.80 9.03 6.03
C GLY A 87 -4.33 8.68 4.63
N VAL A 88 -4.89 9.65 3.90
CA VAL A 88 -5.45 9.45 2.56
C VAL A 88 -4.48 9.93 1.48
N PHE A 89 -4.12 9.03 0.58
CA PHE A 89 -3.30 9.32 -0.58
C PHE A 89 -4.14 9.88 -1.74
N PHE A 90 -3.57 10.85 -2.45
CA PHE A 90 -4.11 11.39 -3.70
C PHE A 90 -3.13 11.12 -4.83
N SER A 91 -3.68 10.82 -5.99
CA SER A 91 -2.92 10.50 -7.17
C SER A 91 -3.40 11.26 -8.39
N SER A 92 -2.49 11.46 -9.32
CA SER A 92 -2.74 12.04 -10.62
C SER A 92 -2.48 10.98 -11.69
N LEU A 93 -3.40 10.86 -12.65
CA LEU A 93 -3.24 10.09 -13.87
C LEU A 93 -2.84 11.07 -14.98
N VAL A 94 -1.63 10.93 -15.49
CA VAL A 94 -1.15 11.75 -16.61
C VAL A 94 -1.42 10.99 -17.91
N CYS A 95 -2.19 11.60 -18.81
CA CYS A 95 -2.52 11.02 -20.09
C CYS A 95 -2.30 12.01 -21.23
N GLU A 96 -2.11 11.48 -22.44
CA GLU A 96 -1.81 12.25 -23.63
C GLU A 96 -2.74 11.85 -24.77
N ARG A 97 -3.26 12.83 -25.50
CA ARG A 97 -3.98 12.63 -26.76
C ARG A 97 -3.55 13.70 -27.75
N GLU A 98 -3.09 13.28 -28.94
CA GLU A 98 -2.69 14.19 -30.02
C GLU A 98 -1.65 15.25 -29.59
N GLY A 99 -0.72 14.87 -28.70
CA GLY A 99 0.31 15.76 -28.16
C GLY A 99 -0.19 16.73 -27.07
N VAL A 100 -1.47 16.67 -26.69
CA VAL A 100 -2.01 17.40 -25.54
C VAL A 100 -1.97 16.49 -24.32
N GLU A 101 -1.24 16.92 -23.30
CA GLU A 101 -1.17 16.24 -22.01
C GLU A 101 -2.24 16.79 -21.06
N GLU A 102 -2.92 15.88 -20.38
CA GLU A 102 -3.94 16.18 -19.38
C GLU A 102 -3.61 15.44 -18.09
N THR A 103 -3.91 16.07 -16.96
CA THR A 103 -3.72 15.48 -15.63
C THR A 103 -5.07 15.35 -14.95
N ILE A 104 -5.40 14.13 -14.53
CA ILE A 104 -6.69 13.80 -13.93
C ILE A 104 -6.48 13.37 -12.48
N ASP A 105 -7.15 14.03 -11.55
CA ASP A 105 -7.19 13.62 -10.14
C ASP A 105 -7.89 12.26 -10.00
N THR A 106 -7.30 11.37 -9.21
CA THR A 106 -7.77 10.00 -9.07
C THR A 106 -7.39 9.41 -7.71
N ARG A 107 -8.21 8.47 -7.25
CA ARG A 107 -7.86 7.65 -6.08
C ARG A 107 -6.63 6.81 -6.41
N THR A 108 -5.74 6.65 -5.45
CA THR A 108 -4.50 5.89 -5.66
C THR A 108 -4.76 4.46 -6.10
N SER A 109 -5.78 3.78 -5.55
CA SER A 109 -6.15 2.42 -5.98
C SER A 109 -6.52 2.33 -7.47
N ASP A 110 -7.32 3.26 -7.97
CA ASP A 110 -7.72 3.32 -9.38
C ASP A 110 -6.53 3.62 -10.28
N ALA A 111 -5.69 4.57 -9.86
CA ALA A 111 -4.48 4.95 -10.58
C ALA A 111 -3.54 3.75 -10.76
N ILE A 112 -3.30 2.99 -9.68
CA ILE A 112 -2.47 1.78 -9.73
C ILE A 112 -3.12 0.70 -10.61
N ALA A 113 -4.43 0.47 -10.49
CA ALA A 113 -5.15 -0.51 -11.31
C ALA A 113 -5.08 -0.20 -12.82
N ILE A 114 -5.08 1.09 -13.19
CA ILE A 114 -4.86 1.57 -14.55
C ILE A 114 -3.39 1.39 -14.94
N ALA A 115 -2.45 1.83 -14.11
CA ALA A 115 -1.01 1.74 -14.40
C ALA A 115 -0.58 0.31 -14.72
N VAL A 116 -1.06 -0.69 -13.96
CA VAL A 116 -0.78 -2.11 -14.22
C VAL A 116 -1.28 -2.54 -15.60
N ARG A 117 -2.51 -2.15 -15.98
CA ARG A 117 -3.14 -2.55 -17.25
C ARG A 117 -2.50 -1.88 -18.47
N PHE A 118 -2.09 -0.62 -18.32
CA PHE A 118 -1.41 0.16 -19.36
C PHE A 118 0.10 -0.02 -19.37
N GLN A 119 0.66 -0.71 -18.38
CA GLN A 119 2.11 -0.80 -18.14
C GLN A 119 2.75 0.59 -17.99
N ALA A 120 1.98 1.53 -17.43
CA ALA A 120 2.46 2.88 -17.18
C ALA A 120 3.32 2.90 -15.89
N PRO A 121 4.41 3.67 -15.86
CA PRO A 121 5.22 3.84 -14.67
C PRO A 121 4.43 4.53 -13.55
N ILE A 122 4.73 4.12 -12.32
CA ILE A 122 4.16 4.67 -11.09
C ILE A 122 5.26 5.47 -10.40
N TYR A 123 4.95 6.70 -10.00
CA TYR A 123 5.86 7.59 -9.30
C TYR A 123 5.25 8.13 -8.02
N THR A 124 6.11 8.61 -7.15
CA THR A 124 5.76 9.43 -5.99
C THR A 124 6.80 10.53 -5.79
N TYR A 125 6.53 11.47 -4.90
CA TYR A 125 7.51 12.46 -4.48
C TYR A 125 8.29 11.99 -3.23
N GLU A 126 9.54 12.44 -3.11
CA GLU A 126 10.41 12.21 -1.94
C GLU A 126 9.70 12.47 -0.61
N ASN A 127 9.03 13.62 -0.51
CA ASN A 127 8.33 14.03 0.71
C ASN A 127 7.17 13.10 1.11
N ILE A 128 6.62 12.31 0.17
CA ILE A 128 5.61 11.29 0.47
C ILE A 128 6.29 10.05 1.06
N LEU A 129 7.43 9.63 0.50
CA LEU A 129 8.22 8.53 1.06
C LEU A 129 8.82 8.88 2.42
N ASP A 130 9.24 10.13 2.65
CA ASP A 130 9.77 10.53 3.95
C ASP A 130 8.69 10.51 5.05
N LYS A 131 7.43 10.76 4.67
CA LYS A 131 6.29 10.81 5.62
C LYS A 131 5.66 9.46 5.90
N ALA A 132 5.56 8.61 4.89
CA ALA A 132 4.79 7.36 4.96
C ALA A 132 5.55 6.15 4.43
N GLY A 133 6.77 6.33 3.92
CA GLY A 133 7.64 5.24 3.54
C GLY A 133 8.25 4.58 4.77
N ILE A 134 8.34 3.25 4.70
CA ILE A 134 8.93 2.41 5.74
C ILE A 134 10.11 1.64 5.16
N TYR A 135 11.17 1.47 5.96
CA TYR A 135 12.35 0.70 5.57
C TYR A 135 12.09 -0.78 5.82
N LEU A 136 12.14 -1.58 4.76
CA LEU A 136 12.14 -3.03 4.90
C LEU A 136 13.56 -3.46 5.27
N LYS A 137 13.80 -3.76 6.55
CA LYS A 137 15.05 -4.40 7.00
C LYS A 137 15.09 -5.82 6.45
N ILE A 138 15.69 -5.99 5.28
CA ILE A 138 15.83 -7.33 4.65
C ILE A 138 17.16 -8.00 5.04
N GLU A 139 18.09 -7.33 5.74
CA GLU A 139 19.48 -7.81 5.83
C GLU A 139 19.97 -8.29 7.22
N GLU A 140 19.19 -8.23 8.30
CA GLU A 140 19.67 -8.74 9.62
C GLU A 140 19.08 -10.09 10.05
N GLU A 141 17.96 -10.55 9.47
CA GLU A 141 17.34 -11.83 9.86
C GLU A 141 17.74 -13.03 8.98
N LEU A 142 18.26 -12.80 7.78
CA LEU A 142 18.65 -13.89 6.87
C LEU A 142 20.01 -14.53 7.23
N ALA A 143 20.80 -13.92 8.12
CA ALA A 143 22.12 -14.42 8.50
C ALA A 143 22.12 -15.45 9.65
N ILE A 144 20.95 -15.78 10.23
CA ILE A 144 20.87 -16.75 11.35
C ILE A 144 20.34 -18.12 10.92
N ASN A 145 19.69 -18.24 9.76
CA ASN A 145 19.05 -19.49 9.34
C ASN A 145 19.68 -20.11 8.08
N GLU A 146 21.02 -20.13 8.00
CA GLU A 146 21.69 -21.13 7.17
C GLU A 146 21.58 -22.50 7.86
N THR A 147 20.44 -23.16 7.69
CA THR A 147 20.33 -24.60 7.41
C THR A 147 18.85 -24.95 7.27
N THR A 148 18.58 -25.86 6.32
CA THR A 148 17.31 -26.58 6.07
C THR A 148 16.30 -25.90 5.11
N ASP A 149 16.42 -26.36 3.86
CA ASP A 149 15.38 -26.67 2.88
C ASP A 149 14.53 -25.55 2.25
N LEU A 150 14.76 -25.41 0.95
CA LEU A 150 13.96 -24.67 -0.03
C LEU A 150 12.57 -25.30 -0.15
N ASP A 151 11.52 -24.58 0.26
CA ASP A 151 10.23 -24.48 -0.44
C ASP A 151 9.26 -23.55 0.33
N ASN A 152 8.62 -22.62 -0.39
CA ASN A 152 7.55 -21.70 0.03
C ASN A 152 7.92 -20.59 1.05
N ASN A 153 8.55 -19.51 0.57
CA ASN A 153 8.67 -18.26 1.35
C ASN A 153 7.35 -17.46 1.32
N THR A 154 6.42 -17.79 2.20
CA THR A 154 5.53 -16.79 2.81
C THR A 154 6.36 -16.03 3.84
N ILE A 155 6.54 -14.72 3.62
CA ILE A 155 7.13 -13.84 4.63
C ILE A 155 6.10 -13.72 5.75
N ASP A 156 6.43 -14.14 6.97
CA ASP A 156 5.54 -14.02 8.14
C ASP A 156 5.45 -12.55 8.59
N ILE A 157 4.30 -11.94 8.33
CA ILE A 157 4.02 -10.50 8.54
C ILE A 157 3.63 -10.19 10.01
N GLU A 158 3.49 -11.20 10.88
CA GLU A 158 3.16 -11.01 12.30
C GLU A 158 4.19 -10.13 13.02
N ASP A 159 5.48 -10.29 12.71
CA ASP A 159 6.54 -9.45 13.26
C ASP A 159 6.55 -8.03 12.67
N PHE A 160 6.03 -7.86 11.46
CA PHE A 160 5.97 -6.57 10.77
C PHE A 160 4.87 -5.66 11.34
N GLU A 161 3.66 -6.20 11.55
CA GLU A 161 2.56 -5.46 12.17
C GLU A 161 2.83 -5.18 13.66
N SER A 162 3.47 -6.12 14.39
CA SER A 162 3.83 -5.88 15.79
C SER A 162 4.77 -4.68 15.97
N ASN A 163 5.67 -4.44 15.00
CA ASN A 163 6.61 -3.33 15.03
C ASN A 163 5.97 -1.99 14.61
N ILE A 164 5.06 -1.96 13.65
CA ILE A 164 4.29 -0.76 13.27
C ILE A 164 3.35 -0.30 14.40
N VAL A 165 2.70 -1.27 15.04
CA VAL A 165 1.81 -1.02 16.17
C VAL A 165 2.62 -0.57 17.39
N LYS A 166 3.78 -1.19 17.67
CA LYS A 166 4.71 -0.71 18.70
C LYS A 166 5.23 0.70 18.40
N SER A 167 5.59 1.03 17.15
CA SER A 167 6.07 2.38 16.79
C SER A 167 4.99 3.43 16.98
N ASN A 168 3.74 3.14 16.61
CA ASN A 168 2.62 4.05 16.81
C ASN A 168 2.28 4.28 18.28
N PHE A 169 2.47 3.28 19.15
CA PHE A 169 2.23 3.46 20.59
C PHE A 169 3.42 4.04 21.34
N SER A 170 4.66 3.82 20.89
CA SER A 170 5.89 4.33 21.54
C SER A 170 5.94 5.86 21.59
N ASP A 171 5.36 6.54 20.60
CA ASP A 171 5.33 8.00 20.51
C ASP A 171 4.16 8.67 21.27
N LEU A 172 3.20 7.90 21.79
CA LEU A 172 2.03 8.42 22.51
C LEU A 172 2.27 8.58 24.01
N SER A 173 1.66 9.60 24.61
CA SER A 173 1.70 9.82 26.06
C SER A 173 0.75 8.86 26.82
N VAL A 174 1.02 8.61 28.11
CA VAL A 174 0.18 7.74 28.95
C VAL A 174 -1.31 8.14 28.94
N PRO A 175 -1.69 9.43 28.96
CA PRO A 175 -3.09 9.84 28.82
C PRO A 175 -3.71 9.44 27.47
N GLU A 176 -2.97 9.60 26.36
CA GLU A 176 -3.45 9.26 25.00
C GLU A 176 -3.59 7.75 24.81
N LEU A 177 -2.69 6.96 25.41
CA LEU A 177 -2.80 5.49 25.42
C LEU A 177 -4.04 5.01 26.18
N ASN A 178 -4.42 5.67 27.28
CA ASN A 178 -5.65 5.34 27.99
C ASN A 178 -6.90 5.70 27.16
N GLU A 179 -6.90 6.83 26.45
CA GLU A 179 -8.00 7.19 25.55
C GLU A 179 -8.15 6.19 24.38
N GLN A 180 -7.04 5.72 23.81
CA GLN A 180 -7.07 4.70 22.76
C GLN A 180 -7.44 3.30 23.30
N LEU A 181 -7.09 2.98 24.54
CA LEU A 181 -7.53 1.76 25.20
C LEU A 181 -9.06 1.75 25.36
N ASP A 182 -9.63 2.84 25.84
CA ASP A 182 -11.09 2.96 26.04
C ASP A 182 -11.83 2.84 24.71
N LYS A 183 -11.34 3.51 23.65
CA LYS A 183 -11.88 3.36 22.28
C LYS A 183 -11.77 1.93 21.76
N ALA A 184 -10.63 1.26 21.96
CA ALA A 184 -10.45 -0.12 21.52
C ALA A 184 -11.39 -1.10 22.23
N VAL A 185 -11.71 -0.85 23.50
CA VAL A 185 -12.70 -1.64 24.25
C VAL A 185 -14.13 -1.33 23.80
N GLU A 186 -14.45 -0.07 23.52
CA GLU A 186 -15.75 0.36 23.02
C GLU A 186 -16.05 -0.21 21.62
N ASP A 187 -15.03 -0.32 20.77
CA ASP A 187 -15.10 -0.92 19.43
C ASP A 187 -14.99 -2.47 19.45
N GLU A 188 -15.01 -3.10 20.64
CA GLU A 188 -14.85 -4.56 20.85
C GLU A 188 -13.55 -5.14 20.25
N ASN A 189 -12.52 -4.31 20.03
CA ASN A 189 -11.22 -4.71 19.53
C ASN A 189 -10.29 -5.13 20.68
N TYR A 190 -10.60 -6.27 21.28
CA TYR A 190 -9.91 -6.80 22.47
C TYR A 190 -8.42 -7.09 22.25
N GLU A 191 -8.01 -7.38 21.00
CA GLU A 191 -6.61 -7.64 20.68
C GLU A 191 -5.77 -6.35 20.70
N LEU A 192 -6.29 -5.27 20.14
CA LEU A 192 -5.69 -3.95 20.22
C LEU A 192 -5.64 -3.45 21.68
N ALA A 193 -6.73 -3.65 22.43
CA ALA A 193 -6.80 -3.30 23.84
C ALA A 193 -5.74 -4.04 24.68
N ALA A 194 -5.49 -5.32 24.40
CA ALA A 194 -4.43 -6.09 25.06
C ALA A 194 -3.03 -5.52 24.76
N LYS A 195 -2.75 -5.18 23.50
CA LYS A 195 -1.46 -4.58 23.07
C LYS A 195 -1.22 -3.20 23.73
N ILE A 196 -2.24 -2.35 23.79
CA ILE A 196 -2.17 -1.02 24.45
C ILE A 196 -1.96 -1.18 25.96
N ARG A 197 -2.70 -2.09 26.60
CA ARG A 197 -2.57 -2.36 28.05
C ARG A 197 -1.17 -2.86 28.40
N ASP A 198 -0.60 -3.75 27.59
CA ASP A 198 0.75 -4.28 27.82
C ASP A 198 1.82 -3.19 27.62
N GLU A 199 1.58 -2.23 26.72
CA GLU A 199 2.45 -1.06 26.52
C GLU A 199 2.35 -0.04 27.67
N ILE A 200 1.15 0.24 28.19
CA ILE A 200 0.95 1.05 29.40
C ILE A 200 1.65 0.40 30.61
N SER A 201 1.54 -0.93 30.73
CA SER A 201 2.14 -1.70 31.83
C SER A 201 3.67 -1.69 31.82
N LYS A 202 4.30 -1.53 30.65
CA LYS A 202 5.75 -1.35 30.52
C LYS A 202 6.25 0.03 30.96
N ARG A 203 5.36 1.02 31.09
CA ARG A 203 5.68 2.42 31.41
C ARG A 203 5.31 2.84 32.83
N SER A 204 4.65 1.96 33.59
CA SER A 204 4.38 2.12 35.02
C SER A 204 5.48 1.49 35.86
#